data_AF-A0AAP3V0H4-F1
#
_entry.id   AF-A0AAP3V0H4-F1
#
_cell.length_a   1.000
_cell.length_b   1.000
_cell.length_c   1.000
_cell.angle_alpha   90.00
_cell.angle_beta   90.00
_cell.angle_gamma   90.00
#
_symmetry.space_group_name_H-M   'P 1'
#
loop_
_entity.id
_entity.type
_entity.pdbx_description
1 polymer ?
#
loop_
_entity_poly.entity_id
_entity_poly.type
_entity_poly.pdbx_seq_one_letter_code
_entity_poly.pdbx_strand_id
1 'polypeptide(L)'
;MHGMHKLALVAMLPVGLALAGCGESKLDRGLSGGAIGAGVGAAGGALTGNTLGGAVLGGAAGAATGVLTDEDDVDLGRPVWKR
;
A
#
# COMPACT_ATOMS: atom_id res chain seq x y z
N MET A 1 -6.38 25.74 10.32
CA MET A 1 -5.37 25.71 9.23
C MET A 1 -4.17 24.83 9.62
N HIS A 2 -3.30 25.20 10.56
CA HIS A 2 -2.07 24.45 10.89
C HIS A 2 -2.21 22.95 11.24
N GLY A 3 -3.32 22.51 11.84
CA GLY A 3 -3.55 21.10 12.17
C GLY A 3 -3.80 20.20 10.96
N MET A 4 -4.45 20.74 9.92
CA MET A 4 -4.84 19.99 8.72
C MET A 4 -3.64 19.74 7.79
N HIS A 5 -2.70 20.69 7.74
CA HIS A 5 -1.43 20.54 7.00
C HIS A 5 -0.50 19.52 7.67
N LYS A 6 -0.51 19.46 9.01
CA LYS A 6 0.22 18.43 9.77
C LYS A 6 -0.37 17.03 9.54
N LEU A 7 -1.70 16.89 9.53
CA LEU A 7 -2.35 15.63 9.17
C LEU A 7 -2.04 15.21 7.72
N ALA A 8 -2.08 16.15 6.78
CA ALA A 8 -1.76 15.88 5.38
C ALA A 8 -0.31 15.42 5.19
N LEU A 9 0.65 16.03 5.89
CA LEU A 9 2.05 15.62 5.87
C LEU A 9 2.24 14.21 6.48
N VAL A 10 1.59 13.92 7.60
CA VAL A 10 1.64 12.58 8.23
C VAL A 10 1.03 11.50 7.35
N ALA A 11 -0.01 11.82 6.57
CA ALA A 11 -0.62 10.88 5.62
C ALA A 11 0.21 10.71 4.32
N MET A 12 0.84 11.79 3.83
CA MET A 12 1.63 11.73 2.59
C MET A 12 3.00 11.08 2.76
N LEU A 13 3.63 11.23 3.94
CA LEU A 13 4.95 10.67 4.19
C LEU A 13 5.01 9.13 4.01
N PRO A 14 4.13 8.32 4.63
CA PRO A 14 4.12 6.87 4.44
C PRO A 14 3.72 6.47 3.02
N VAL A 15 2.90 7.27 2.32
CA VAL A 15 2.59 7.05 0.90
C VAL A 15 3.86 7.22 0.06
N GLY A 16 4.63 8.30 0.25
CA GLY A 16 5.90 8.52 -0.45
C GLY A 16 6.96 7.46 -0.15
N LEU A 17 7.03 6.99 1.10
CA LEU A 17 7.92 5.90 1.52
C LEU A 17 7.48 4.54 0.94
N ALA A 18 6.18 4.28 0.85
CA ALA A 18 5.63 3.09 0.21
C ALA A 18 5.90 3.09 -1.30
N LEU A 19 5.80 4.26 -1.96
CA LEU A 19 6.17 4.41 -3.39
C LEU A 19 7.68 4.23 -3.63
N ALA A 20 8.54 4.68 -2.71
CA ALA A 20 9.99 4.49 -2.81
C ALA A 20 10.44 3.07 -2.46
N GLY A 21 9.59 2.29 -1.77
CA GLY A 21 9.86 0.94 -1.29
C GLY A 21 9.03 -0.16 -1.94
N CYS A 22 8.28 0.12 -3.02
CA CYS A 22 7.65 -0.90 -3.87
C CYS A 22 8.76 -1.79 -4.47
N GLY A 23 9.09 -2.84 -3.73
CA GLY A 23 10.29 -3.64 -3.89
C GLY A 23 10.42 -4.30 -5.25
N GLU A 24 11.68 -4.59 -5.58
CA GLU A 24 12.19 -5.24 -6.80
C GLU A 24 11.71 -6.71 -6.96
N SER A 25 10.86 -7.20 -6.04
CA SER A 25 10.41 -8.59 -6.01
C SER A 25 8.90 -8.70 -5.79
N LYS A 26 8.26 -9.62 -6.52
CA LYS A 26 6.83 -10.01 -6.34
C LYS A 26 6.45 -10.24 -4.88
N LEU A 27 7.35 -10.82 -4.09
CA LEU A 27 7.09 -11.17 -2.71
C LEU A 27 7.07 -9.91 -1.81
N ASP A 28 7.99 -8.97 -2.01
CA ASP A 28 7.99 -7.69 -1.29
C ASP A 28 6.75 -6.86 -1.60
N ARG A 29 6.30 -6.89 -2.87
CA ARG A 29 5.04 -6.24 -3.29
C ARG A 29 3.83 -6.91 -2.68
N GLY A 30 3.80 -8.23 -2.63
CA GLY A 30 2.78 -9.01 -1.93
C GLY A 30 2.71 -8.69 -0.44
N LEU A 31 3.85 -8.70 0.25
CA LEU A 31 3.90 -8.40 1.68
C LEU A 31 3.51 -6.95 1.99
N SER A 32 3.99 -5.98 1.20
CA SER A 32 3.60 -4.58 1.37
C SER A 32 2.12 -4.37 1.07
N GLY A 33 1.62 -4.91 -0.05
CA GLY A 33 0.21 -4.84 -0.42
C GLY A 33 -0.69 -5.50 0.63
N GLY A 34 -0.26 -6.63 1.20
CA GLY A 34 -0.96 -7.32 2.27
C GLY A 34 -0.96 -6.55 3.59
N ALA A 35 0.16 -5.93 3.97
CA ALA A 35 0.22 -5.12 5.19
C ALA A 35 -0.68 -3.87 5.08
N ILE A 36 -0.64 -3.17 3.94
CA ILE A 36 -1.47 -1.99 3.69
C ILE A 36 -2.94 -2.39 3.61
N GLY A 37 -3.25 -3.43 2.83
CA GLY A 37 -4.60 -3.96 2.69
C GLY A 37 -5.18 -4.42 4.03
N ALA A 38 -4.38 -5.02 4.91
CA ALA A 38 -4.80 -5.39 6.26
C ALA A 38 -5.08 -4.16 7.13
N GLY A 39 -4.24 -3.11 7.06
CA GLY A 39 -4.47 -1.88 7.81
C GLY A 39 -5.75 -1.15 7.38
N VAL A 40 -5.95 -0.97 6.08
CA VAL A 40 -7.15 -0.34 5.52
C VAL A 40 -8.38 -1.21 5.77
N GLY A 41 -8.25 -2.52 5.56
CA GLY A 41 -9.31 -3.50 5.81
C GLY A 41 -9.72 -3.55 7.28
N ALA A 42 -8.77 -3.46 8.21
CA ALA A 42 -9.05 -3.36 9.65
C ALA A 42 -9.82 -2.08 9.97
N ALA A 43 -9.38 -0.93 9.43
CA ALA A 43 -10.05 0.34 9.64
C ALA A 43 -11.49 0.32 9.08
N GLY A 44 -11.70 -0.17 7.86
CA GLY A 44 -13.02 -0.33 7.26
C GLY A 44 -13.88 -1.36 7.98
N GLY A 45 -13.29 -2.49 8.39
CA GLY A 45 -13.95 -3.54 9.16
C GLY A 45 -14.38 -3.07 10.54
N ALA A 46 -13.61 -2.18 11.18
CA ALA A 46 -13.99 -1.58 12.46
C ALA A 46 -15.26 -0.73 12.33
N LEU A 47 -15.49 -0.09 11.18
CA LEU A 47 -16.72 0.68 10.91
C LEU A 47 -17.94 -0.22 10.70
N THR A 48 -17.75 -1.44 10.20
CA THR A 48 -18.82 -2.40 9.90
C THR A 48 -19.01 -3.46 10.99
N GLY A 49 -18.21 -3.41 12.07
CA GLY A 49 -18.30 -4.31 13.23
C GLY A 49 -17.47 -5.59 13.13
N ASN A 50 -16.62 -5.74 12.10
CA ASN A 50 -15.73 -6.89 11.94
C ASN A 50 -14.31 -6.46 11.54
N THR A 51 -13.56 -5.90 12.49
CA THR A 51 -12.17 -5.45 12.32
C THR A 51 -11.26 -6.57 11.83
N LEU A 52 -11.34 -7.76 12.44
CA LEU A 52 -10.45 -8.87 12.10
C LEU A 52 -10.79 -9.44 10.72
N GLY A 53 -12.08 -9.60 10.40
CA GLY A 53 -12.52 -10.03 9.08
C GLY A 53 -12.11 -9.05 7.99
N GLY A 54 -12.27 -7.74 8.24
CA GLY A 54 -11.80 -6.70 7.33
C GLY A 54 -10.28 -6.72 7.15
N ALA A 55 -9.51 -6.90 8.23
CA ALA A 55 -8.06 -7.00 8.17
C ALA A 55 -7.58 -8.22 7.36
N VAL A 56 -8.19 -9.38 7.61
CA VAL A 56 -7.84 -10.63 6.91
C VAL A 56 -8.23 -10.54 5.43
N LEU A 57 -9.43 -10.07 5.11
CA LEU A 57 -9.88 -9.92 3.73
C LEU A 57 -9.05 -8.87 2.97
N GLY A 58 -8.84 -7.71 3.57
CA GLY A 58 -8.05 -6.64 2.96
C GLY A 58 -6.58 -7.05 2.79
N GLY A 59 -6.01 -7.74 3.78
CA GLY A 59 -4.64 -8.24 3.71
C GLY A 59 -4.46 -9.35 2.68
N ALA A 60 -5.40 -10.30 2.60
CA ALA A 60 -5.37 -11.35 1.58
C ALA A 60 -5.53 -10.77 0.17
N ALA A 61 -6.48 -9.85 -0.03
CA ALA A 61 -6.70 -9.19 -1.31
C ALA A 61 -5.46 -8.36 -1.72
N GLY A 62 -4.92 -7.55 -0.81
CA GLY A 62 -3.73 -6.73 -1.05
C GLY A 62 -2.47 -7.55 -1.35
N ALA A 63 -2.29 -8.68 -0.64
CA ALA A 63 -1.19 -9.60 -0.89
C ALA A 63 -1.33 -10.31 -2.24
N ALA A 64 -2.55 -10.80 -2.56
CA ALA A 64 -2.83 -11.41 -3.84
C ALA A 64 -2.55 -10.43 -4.99
N THR A 65 -3.03 -9.19 -4.91
CA THR A 65 -2.73 -8.17 -5.93
C THR A 65 -1.24 -7.88 -6.06
N GLY A 66 -0.48 -7.85 -4.96
CA GLY A 66 0.95 -7.60 -5.00
C GLY A 66 1.78 -8.76 -5.58
N VAL A 67 1.34 -10.01 -5.39
CA VAL A 67 2.00 -11.20 -5.97
C VAL A 67 1.56 -11.46 -7.42
N LEU A 68 0.31 -11.15 -7.75
CA LEU A 68 -0.27 -11.32 -9.09
C LEU A 68 0.12 -10.20 -10.07
N THR A 69 0.64 -9.07 -9.58
CA THR A 69 1.11 -7.95 -10.43
C THR A 69 2.62 -8.03 -10.60
N ASP A 70 3.10 -8.01 -11.84
CA ASP A 70 4.51 -8.13 -12.20
C ASP A 70 5.19 -6.78 -12.49
N GLU A 71 6.50 -6.69 -12.24
CA GLU A 71 7.38 -5.63 -12.76
C GLU A 71 7.24 -5.47 -14.30
N ASP A 72 7.12 -6.59 -15.01
CA ASP A 72 7.07 -6.63 -16.48
C ASP A 72 5.72 -6.13 -17.06
N ASP A 73 4.67 -6.02 -16.25
CA ASP A 73 3.39 -5.40 -16.66
C ASP A 73 3.42 -3.86 -16.52
N VAL A 74 4.43 -3.31 -15.84
CA VAL A 74 4.57 -1.86 -15.59
C VAL A 74 5.99 -1.38 -15.93
N ASP A 75 6.33 -1.41 -17.23
CA ASP A 75 7.52 -0.73 -17.76
C ASP A 75 7.27 0.80 -17.80
N LEU A 76 7.75 1.50 -16.77
CA LEU A 76 7.69 2.96 -16.69
C LEU A 76 8.73 3.67 -17.58
N GLY A 77 9.46 2.92 -18.41
CA GLY A 77 10.53 3.42 -19.26
C GLY A 77 11.70 3.99 -18.46
N ARG A 78 12.65 4.63 -19.15
CA ARG A 78 13.80 5.23 -18.48
C ARG A 78 13.36 6.40 -17.58
N PRO A 79 13.68 6.36 -16.28
CA PRO A 79 13.27 7.41 -15.37
C PRO A 79 13.86 8.77 -15.73
N VAL A 80 13.02 9.81 -15.77
CA VAL A 80 13.38 11.20 -16.16
C VAL A 80 14.50 11.80 -15.31
N TRP A 81 14.69 11.32 -14.09
CA TRP A 81 15.74 11.80 -13.18
C TRP A 81 17.11 11.15 -13.42
N LYS A 82 17.18 10.11 -14.25
CA LYS A 82 18.42 9.44 -14.62
C LYS A 82 18.88 10.01 -15.96
N ARG A 83 19.57 11.15 -15.89
CA ARG A 83 20.40 11.66 -17.00
C ARG A 83 21.72 10.92 -17.05
#